data_AF-A0A6G1RLS8-F1
#
_entry.id   AF-A0A6G1RLS8-F1
#
_cell.length_a   1.000
_cell.length_b   1.000
_cell.length_c   1.000
_cell.angle_alpha   90.00
_cell.angle_beta   90.00
_cell.angle_gamma   90.00
#
_symmetry.space_group_name_H-M   'P 1'
#
loop_
_entity.id
_entity.type
_entity.pdbx_description
1 polymer ?
#
loop_
_entity_poly.entity_id
_entity_poly.type
_entity_poly.pdbx_seq_one_letter_code
_entity_poly.pdbx_strand_id
1 'polypeptide(L)'
;TNHPMNKTSASLSLDYLLQGTDVVIAIFIIVAMSFVPASFVVFLVAEKATKAKHLQFVSGCDPVIYWLANYVWDMLNYLVPATCCIIILFVFDLPAYTSPTNFPAVLSLFLLYGWSITPIMYPASFWFEVPSSAYVFLIVINLFIGITATVATFLLQLFEHDKDLKVVNSYLKSCFLVFPNYNLGHGLMEMAYNEYINEYYAKIGQFDKMKSPFEWDIVTRGLVAMTIEGFIGFFITIMCQYNFFRKPQRLPVSTKPIEDDVDVANERHRVLRGDADNDMLKIENLTKVYKSRKIGRILAVDRLCVGVRPGECFGLLGVNGAGKTTTFKMLTGDESTTGG
;
A
#
# COMPACT_ATOMS: atom_id res chain seq x y z
N THR A 1 -3.27 -63.77 13.90
CA THR A 1 -3.35 -62.37 14.34
C THR A 1 -2.24 -61.60 13.67
N ASN A 2 -2.55 -60.95 12.54
CA ASN A 2 -1.56 -60.27 11.71
C ASN A 2 -1.40 -58.84 12.24
N HIS A 3 -0.39 -58.61 13.09
CA HIS A 3 -0.04 -57.26 13.54
C HIS A 3 0.82 -56.61 12.43
N PRO A 4 0.37 -55.52 11.79
CA PRO A 4 1.14 -54.87 10.75
C PRO A 4 2.44 -54.31 11.34
N MET A 5 3.56 -54.62 10.69
CA MET A 5 4.91 -54.20 11.07
C MET A 5 5.09 -52.69 10.93
N ASN A 6 5.91 -52.07 11.77
CA ASN A 6 6.13 -50.62 11.82
C ASN A 6 6.61 -50.07 10.46
N LYS A 7 5.89 -49.08 9.94
CA LYS A 7 6.14 -48.45 8.63
C LYS A 7 7.29 -47.45 8.75
N THR A 8 8.49 -47.81 8.32
CA THR A 8 9.65 -46.89 8.35
C THR A 8 9.84 -46.10 7.03
N SER A 9 9.33 -46.61 5.90
CA SER A 9 9.43 -45.94 4.59
C SER A 9 8.09 -45.34 4.10
N ALA A 10 6.97 -45.95 4.47
CA ALA A 10 5.63 -45.43 4.12
C ALA A 10 5.19 -44.25 5.00
N SER A 11 5.80 -44.06 6.18
CA SER A 11 5.65 -42.84 6.99
C SER A 11 6.29 -41.65 6.28
N LEU A 12 7.56 -41.77 5.88
CA LEU A 12 8.30 -40.72 5.18
C LEU A 12 7.57 -40.21 3.92
N SER A 13 6.99 -41.12 3.12
CA SER A 13 6.22 -40.72 1.93
C SER A 13 4.89 -40.03 2.27
N LEU A 14 4.25 -40.40 3.37
CA LEU A 14 3.03 -39.75 3.85
C LEU A 14 3.36 -38.35 4.38
N ASP A 15 4.51 -38.20 5.04
CA ASP A 15 4.99 -36.94 5.63
C ASP A 15 5.23 -35.88 4.54
N TYR A 16 5.85 -36.25 3.42
CA TYR A 16 6.01 -35.36 2.26
C TYR A 16 4.68 -35.01 1.58
N LEU A 17 3.72 -35.94 1.53
CA LEU A 17 2.41 -35.70 0.92
C LEU A 17 1.55 -34.74 1.75
N LEU A 18 1.60 -34.87 3.08
CA LEU A 18 0.89 -33.97 3.99
C LEU A 18 1.47 -32.56 3.93
N GLN A 19 2.81 -32.42 3.98
CA GLN A 19 3.47 -31.12 3.88
C GLN A 19 3.19 -30.41 2.54
N GLY A 20 3.12 -31.16 1.43
CA GLY A 20 2.73 -30.61 0.14
C GLY A 20 1.28 -30.10 0.08
N THR A 21 0.37 -30.72 0.82
CA THR A 21 -1.05 -30.32 0.87
C THR A 21 -1.22 -28.99 1.61
N ASP A 22 -0.52 -28.79 2.72
CA ASP A 22 -0.58 -27.55 3.50
C ASP A 22 0.01 -26.36 2.74
N VAL A 23 1.07 -26.58 1.96
CA VAL A 23 1.64 -25.57 1.05
C VAL A 23 0.62 -25.15 0.00
N VAL A 24 -0.13 -26.10 -0.56
CA VAL A 24 -1.19 -25.82 -1.53
C VAL A 24 -2.30 -24.99 -0.91
N ILE A 25 -2.73 -25.31 0.32
CA ILE A 25 -3.72 -24.52 1.07
C ILE A 25 -3.21 -23.09 1.30
N ALA A 26 -1.95 -22.94 1.75
CA ALA A 26 -1.33 -21.64 1.94
C ALA A 26 -1.28 -20.82 0.64
N ILE A 27 -0.93 -21.45 -0.49
CA ILE A 27 -0.92 -20.79 -1.81
C ILE A 27 -2.33 -20.31 -2.20
N PHE A 28 -3.36 -21.14 -2.03
CA PHE A 28 -4.74 -20.72 -2.35
C PHE A 28 -5.21 -19.57 -1.46
N ILE A 29 -4.84 -19.56 -0.18
CA ILE A 29 -5.13 -18.44 0.72
C ILE A 29 -4.38 -17.17 0.30
N ILE A 30 -3.09 -17.26 -0.04
CA ILE A 30 -2.32 -16.12 -0.58
C ILE A 30 -2.99 -15.58 -1.83
N VAL A 31 -3.43 -16.47 -2.73
CA VAL A 31 -4.12 -16.09 -3.96
C VAL A 31 -5.37 -15.31 -3.64
N ALA A 32 -6.28 -15.86 -2.82
CA ALA A 32 -7.53 -15.19 -2.44
C ALA A 32 -7.29 -13.85 -1.75
N MET A 33 -6.36 -13.82 -0.80
CA MET A 33 -6.10 -12.63 0.01
C MET A 33 -5.34 -11.53 -0.75
N SER A 34 -4.61 -11.86 -1.82
CA SER A 34 -3.92 -10.87 -2.68
C SER A 34 -4.88 -9.96 -3.45
N PHE A 35 -6.12 -10.41 -3.72
CA PHE A 35 -7.12 -9.60 -4.45
C PHE A 35 -7.74 -8.50 -3.60
N VAL A 36 -7.94 -8.77 -2.30
CA VAL A 36 -8.71 -7.88 -1.42
C VAL A 36 -8.04 -6.51 -1.28
N PRO A 37 -6.76 -6.39 -0.88
CA PRO A 37 -6.10 -5.09 -0.74
C PRO A 37 -5.90 -4.37 -2.07
N ALA A 38 -5.74 -5.12 -3.18
CA ALA A 38 -5.67 -4.52 -4.51
C ALA A 38 -6.96 -3.80 -4.88
N SER A 39 -8.12 -4.32 -4.47
CA SER A 39 -9.42 -3.68 -4.72
C SER A 39 -9.56 -2.31 -4.05
N PHE A 40 -8.98 -2.13 -2.85
CA PHE A 40 -9.02 -0.85 -2.13
C PHE A 40 -8.23 0.24 -2.87
N VAL A 41 -7.08 -0.12 -3.44
CA VAL A 41 -6.27 0.83 -4.23
C VAL A 41 -7.01 1.29 -5.49
N VAL A 42 -7.88 0.46 -6.07
CA VAL A 42 -8.71 0.86 -7.23
C VAL A 42 -9.58 2.06 -6.89
N PHE A 43 -10.22 2.05 -5.72
CA PHE A 43 -11.05 3.16 -5.27
C PHE A 43 -10.23 4.43 -5.07
N LEU A 44 -9.05 4.34 -4.44
CA LEU A 44 -8.15 5.49 -4.27
C LEU A 44 -7.70 6.07 -5.62
N VAL A 45 -7.37 5.23 -6.60
CA VAL A 45 -7.00 5.68 -7.95
C VAL A 45 -8.20 6.28 -8.67
N ALA A 46 -9.41 5.73 -8.48
CA ALA A 46 -10.64 6.29 -9.06
C ALA A 46 -10.98 7.66 -8.46
N GLU A 47 -10.83 7.85 -7.15
CA GLU A 47 -11.02 9.15 -6.49
C GLU A 47 -10.01 10.20 -6.98
N LYS A 48 -8.76 9.77 -7.21
CA LYS A 48 -7.73 10.63 -7.81
C LYS A 48 -8.07 10.98 -9.26
N ALA A 49 -8.50 10.02 -10.07
CA ALA A 49 -8.83 10.21 -11.48
C ALA A 49 -10.05 11.14 -11.67
N THR A 50 -11.04 11.03 -10.80
CA THR A 50 -12.25 11.88 -10.78
C THR A 50 -12.03 13.23 -10.11
N LYS A 51 -10.85 13.48 -9.53
CA LYS A 51 -10.52 14.68 -8.74
C LYS A 51 -11.37 14.86 -7.47
N ALA A 52 -12.14 13.85 -7.05
CA ALA A 52 -12.92 13.88 -5.82
C ALA A 52 -12.02 14.11 -4.59
N LYS A 53 -10.87 13.42 -4.54
CA LYS A 53 -9.86 13.63 -3.48
C LYS A 53 -9.36 15.07 -3.42
N HIS A 54 -9.14 15.70 -4.57
CA HIS A 54 -8.72 17.10 -4.63
C HIS A 54 -9.80 18.03 -4.07
N LEU A 55 -11.06 17.80 -4.45
CA LEU A 55 -12.20 18.58 -3.97
C LEU A 55 -12.36 18.50 -2.44
N GLN A 56 -12.15 17.32 -1.84
CA GLN A 56 -12.17 17.14 -0.39
C GLN A 56 -11.08 18.00 0.31
N PHE A 57 -9.87 18.05 -0.24
CA PHE A 57 -8.80 18.89 0.31
C PHE A 57 -9.03 20.38 0.12
N VAL A 58 -9.58 20.80 -1.04
CA VAL A 58 -9.98 22.21 -1.27
C VAL A 58 -11.07 22.64 -0.28
N SER A 59 -11.90 21.70 0.18
CA SER A 59 -12.94 21.93 1.19
C SER A 59 -12.38 21.98 2.64
N GLY A 60 -11.06 21.89 2.83
CA GLY A 60 -10.41 21.99 4.15
C GLY A 60 -10.22 20.66 4.88
N CYS A 61 -10.37 19.52 4.22
CA CYS A 61 -10.08 18.22 4.83
C CYS A 61 -8.57 18.04 5.09
N ASP A 62 -8.20 17.69 6.32
CA ASP A 62 -6.80 17.36 6.64
C ASP A 62 -6.38 16.03 6.00
N PRO A 63 -5.19 15.96 5.36
CA PRO A 63 -4.74 14.73 4.71
C PRO A 63 -4.58 13.52 5.63
N VAL A 64 -4.20 13.70 6.90
CA VAL A 64 -4.05 12.59 7.85
C VAL A 64 -5.41 11.99 8.18
N ILE A 65 -6.42 12.84 8.39
CA ILE A 65 -7.81 12.40 8.64
C ILE A 65 -8.35 11.64 7.41
N TYR A 66 -8.09 12.12 6.20
CA TYR A 66 -8.47 11.43 4.96
C TYR A 66 -7.88 10.01 4.91
N TRP A 67 -6.58 9.86 5.15
CA TRP A 67 -5.93 8.54 5.07
C TRP A 67 -6.33 7.61 6.22
N LEU A 68 -6.54 8.14 7.42
CA LEU A 68 -7.03 7.37 8.56
C LEU A 68 -8.46 6.87 8.32
N ALA A 69 -9.34 7.72 7.79
CA ALA A 69 -10.72 7.34 7.47
C ALA A 69 -10.78 6.23 6.41
N ASN A 70 -9.99 6.37 5.34
CA ASN A 70 -9.86 5.33 4.32
C ASN A 70 -9.32 4.02 4.91
N TYR A 71 -8.28 4.10 5.75
CA TYR A 71 -7.71 2.92 6.40
C TYR A 71 -8.71 2.18 7.30
N VAL A 72 -9.46 2.90 8.14
CA VAL A 72 -10.48 2.30 8.99
C VAL A 72 -11.57 1.64 8.15
N TRP A 73 -12.01 2.32 7.08
CA TRP A 73 -13.02 1.76 6.16
C TRP A 73 -12.51 0.50 5.45
N ASP A 74 -11.29 0.52 4.93
CA ASP A 74 -10.69 -0.63 4.25
C ASP A 74 -10.49 -1.80 5.22
N MET A 75 -10.09 -1.54 6.47
CA MET A 75 -9.98 -2.57 7.50
C MET A 75 -11.32 -3.20 7.83
N LEU A 76 -12.41 -2.42 7.92
CA LEU A 76 -13.76 -2.96 8.13
C LEU A 76 -14.20 -3.85 6.95
N ASN A 77 -13.93 -3.42 5.72
CA ASN A 77 -14.23 -4.22 4.53
C ASN A 77 -13.36 -5.47 4.43
N TYR A 78 -12.10 -5.40 4.87
CA TYR A 78 -11.17 -6.54 4.91
C TYR A 78 -11.63 -7.65 5.87
N LEU A 79 -12.31 -7.31 6.97
CA LEU A 79 -12.82 -8.31 7.91
C LEU A 79 -13.80 -9.29 7.26
N VAL A 80 -14.56 -8.87 6.23
CA VAL A 80 -15.53 -9.74 5.55
C VAL A 80 -14.85 -10.92 4.83
N PRO A 81 -13.93 -10.73 3.86
CA PRO A 81 -13.24 -11.84 3.21
C PRO A 81 -12.33 -12.61 4.19
N ALA A 82 -11.69 -11.95 5.17
CA ALA A 82 -10.87 -12.63 6.16
C ALA A 82 -11.69 -13.61 7.02
N THR A 83 -12.85 -13.18 7.50
CA THR A 83 -13.77 -14.06 8.26
C THR A 83 -14.32 -15.18 7.38
N CYS A 84 -14.65 -14.92 6.11
CA CYS A 84 -15.03 -15.97 5.16
C CYS A 84 -13.92 -17.04 5.01
N CYS A 85 -12.66 -16.64 4.86
CA CYS A 85 -11.53 -17.57 4.78
C CYS A 85 -11.39 -18.41 6.06
N ILE A 86 -11.54 -17.79 7.23
CA ILE A 86 -11.50 -18.51 8.52
C ILE A 86 -12.66 -19.49 8.65
N ILE A 87 -13.88 -19.11 8.26
CA ILE A 87 -15.05 -20.01 8.25
C ILE A 87 -14.80 -21.20 7.34
N ILE A 88 -14.23 -20.97 6.15
CA ILE A 88 -13.87 -22.05 5.23
C ILE A 88 -12.89 -23.04 5.89
N LEU A 89 -11.85 -22.54 6.58
CA LEU A 89 -10.91 -23.40 7.32
C LEU A 89 -11.62 -24.24 8.40
N PHE A 90 -12.61 -23.67 9.10
CA PHE A 90 -13.44 -24.41 10.05
C PHE A 90 -14.34 -25.46 9.40
N VAL A 91 -14.97 -25.14 8.27
CA VAL A 91 -15.86 -26.08 7.56
C VAL A 91 -15.10 -27.30 7.06
N PHE A 92 -13.85 -27.13 6.66
CA PHE A 92 -12.97 -28.23 6.25
C PHE A 92 -12.35 -29.01 7.42
N ASP A 93 -12.59 -28.60 8.66
CA ASP A 93 -12.15 -29.27 9.90
C ASP A 93 -10.67 -29.68 9.89
N LEU A 94 -9.80 -28.74 9.48
CA LEU A 94 -8.36 -28.98 9.42
C LEU A 94 -7.74 -28.73 10.81
N PRO A 95 -7.30 -29.77 11.55
CA PRO A 95 -6.84 -29.61 12.94
C PRO A 95 -5.64 -28.67 13.07
N ALA A 96 -4.77 -28.63 12.05
CA ALA A 96 -3.65 -27.68 11.93
C ALA A 96 -4.07 -26.22 12.13
N TYR A 97 -5.27 -25.82 11.70
CA TYR A 97 -5.73 -24.44 11.70
C TYR A 97 -6.90 -24.17 12.68
N THR A 98 -7.70 -25.19 12.97
CA THR A 98 -8.95 -25.07 13.74
C THR A 98 -8.81 -25.50 15.20
N SER A 99 -7.71 -26.17 15.57
CA SER A 99 -7.44 -26.56 16.95
C SER A 99 -7.45 -25.35 17.89
N PRO A 100 -8.02 -25.45 19.11
CA PRO A 100 -8.09 -24.34 20.06
C PRO A 100 -6.74 -23.69 20.40
N THR A 101 -5.64 -24.44 20.28
CA THR A 101 -4.28 -23.94 20.51
C THR A 101 -3.74 -23.12 19.33
N ASN A 102 -4.12 -23.49 18.10
CA ASN A 102 -3.58 -22.92 16.86
C ASN A 102 -4.47 -21.82 16.30
N PHE A 103 -5.77 -21.89 16.55
CA PHE A 103 -6.76 -20.93 16.07
C PHE A 103 -6.41 -19.47 16.39
N PRO A 104 -5.96 -19.10 17.62
CA PRO A 104 -5.56 -17.73 17.89
C PRO A 104 -4.39 -17.23 17.03
N ALA A 105 -3.46 -18.13 16.66
CA ALA A 105 -2.33 -17.78 15.78
C ALA A 105 -2.79 -17.57 14.33
N VAL A 106 -3.70 -18.42 13.82
CA VAL A 106 -4.35 -18.24 12.52
C VAL A 106 -5.11 -16.90 12.49
N LEU A 107 -5.94 -16.63 13.50
CA LEU A 107 -6.67 -15.37 13.59
C LEU A 107 -5.74 -14.15 13.61
N SER A 108 -4.65 -14.22 14.39
CA SER A 108 -3.65 -13.15 14.46
C SER A 108 -2.95 -12.92 13.12
N LEU A 109 -2.62 -13.99 12.38
CA LEU A 109 -2.03 -13.90 11.04
C LEU A 109 -2.95 -13.19 10.05
N PHE A 110 -4.25 -13.54 10.00
CA PHE A 110 -5.20 -12.87 9.13
C PHE A 110 -5.37 -11.39 9.50
N LEU A 111 -5.57 -11.07 10.78
CA LEU A 111 -5.75 -9.67 11.22
C LEU A 111 -4.51 -8.82 10.94
N LEU A 112 -3.31 -9.33 11.25
CA LEU A 112 -2.06 -8.59 11.02
C LEU A 112 -1.65 -8.54 9.54
N TYR A 113 -2.06 -9.52 8.74
CA TYR A 113 -1.93 -9.42 7.29
C TYR A 113 -2.74 -8.22 6.76
N GLY A 114 -4.03 -8.10 7.12
CA GLY A 114 -4.84 -6.93 6.76
C GLY A 114 -4.24 -5.60 7.21
N TRP A 115 -3.78 -5.56 8.47
CA TRP A 115 -3.11 -4.40 9.07
C TRP A 115 -1.88 -3.92 8.28
N SER A 116 -1.09 -4.86 7.75
CA SER A 116 0.20 -4.59 7.11
C SER A 116 0.11 -4.36 5.61
N ILE A 117 -0.69 -5.17 4.90
CA ILE A 117 -0.76 -5.11 3.44
C ILE A 117 -1.50 -3.85 2.96
N THR A 118 -2.53 -3.40 3.69
CA THR A 118 -3.35 -2.27 3.25
C THR A 118 -2.55 -0.95 3.21
N PRO A 119 -1.76 -0.56 4.23
CA PRO A 119 -0.95 0.65 4.17
C PRO A 119 0.25 0.52 3.21
N ILE A 120 0.81 -0.69 3.04
CA ILE A 120 1.90 -0.94 2.09
C ILE A 120 1.45 -0.69 0.64
N MET A 121 0.17 -0.89 0.34
CA MET A 121 -0.35 -0.75 -1.02
C MET A 121 -0.82 0.67 -1.37
N TYR A 122 -1.13 1.51 -0.39
CA TYR A 122 -1.55 2.90 -0.63
C TYR A 122 -0.56 3.76 -1.42
N PRO A 123 0.77 3.68 -1.22
CA PRO A 123 1.74 4.42 -2.01
C PRO A 123 1.64 4.16 -3.53
N ALA A 124 1.17 2.97 -3.92
CA ALA A 124 0.97 2.66 -5.33
C ALA A 124 -0.11 3.55 -5.99
N SER A 125 -1.12 3.98 -5.23
CA SER A 125 -2.19 4.87 -5.74
C SER A 125 -1.64 6.21 -6.27
N PHE A 126 -0.48 6.66 -5.79
CA PHE A 126 0.16 7.89 -6.28
C PHE A 126 0.80 7.70 -7.67
N TRP A 127 1.29 6.49 -7.98
CA TRP A 127 1.92 6.19 -9.27
C TRP A 127 0.89 5.94 -10.37
N PHE A 128 -0.23 5.29 -10.05
CA PHE A 128 -1.24 4.97 -11.06
C PHE A 128 -2.21 6.14 -11.33
N GLU A 129 -2.59 6.27 -12.60
CA GLU A 129 -3.65 7.18 -13.06
C GLU A 129 -4.91 6.41 -13.48
N VAL A 130 -4.76 5.18 -13.94
CA VAL A 130 -5.86 4.33 -14.42
C VAL A 130 -6.18 3.24 -13.38
N PRO A 131 -7.42 3.17 -12.85
CA PRO A 131 -7.78 2.23 -11.78
C PRO A 131 -7.61 0.75 -12.16
N SER A 132 -8.03 0.36 -13.37
CA SER A 132 -7.95 -1.02 -13.84
C SER A 132 -6.50 -1.52 -13.99
N SER A 133 -5.60 -0.65 -14.46
CA SER A 133 -4.16 -0.95 -14.54
C SER A 133 -3.54 -1.15 -13.17
N ALA A 134 -3.94 -0.34 -12.18
CA ALA A 134 -3.46 -0.47 -10.80
C ALA A 134 -3.87 -1.82 -10.21
N TYR A 135 -5.14 -2.20 -10.41
CA TYR A 135 -5.68 -3.46 -9.92
C TYR A 135 -4.89 -4.67 -10.40
N VAL A 136 -4.75 -4.82 -11.73
CA VAL A 136 -4.08 -5.97 -12.34
C VAL A 136 -2.61 -6.01 -11.95
N PHE A 137 -1.92 -4.88 -11.99
CA PHE A 137 -0.49 -4.82 -11.66
C PHE A 137 -0.21 -5.21 -10.20
N LEU A 138 -1.01 -4.70 -9.27
CA LEU A 138 -0.82 -4.98 -7.85
C LEU A 138 -1.15 -6.43 -7.49
N ILE A 139 -2.18 -7.02 -8.09
CA ILE A 139 -2.47 -8.45 -7.94
C ILE A 139 -1.28 -9.27 -8.43
N VAL A 140 -0.77 -8.99 -9.64
CA VAL A 140 0.34 -9.76 -10.23
C VAL A 140 1.58 -9.68 -9.35
N ILE A 141 1.95 -8.50 -8.85
CA ILE A 141 3.10 -8.36 -7.94
C ILE A 141 2.86 -9.10 -6.62
N ASN A 142 1.69 -8.95 -6.01
CA ASN A 142 1.38 -9.62 -4.74
C ASN A 142 1.40 -11.15 -4.86
N LEU A 143 0.79 -11.68 -5.92
CA LEU A 143 0.81 -13.11 -6.23
C LEU A 143 2.22 -13.59 -6.52
N PHE A 144 2.97 -12.87 -7.37
CA PHE A 144 4.32 -13.28 -7.74
C PHE A 144 5.24 -13.33 -6.52
N ILE A 145 5.22 -12.29 -5.69
CA ILE A 145 6.02 -12.23 -4.46
C ILE A 145 5.57 -13.32 -3.48
N GLY A 146 4.27 -13.41 -3.19
CA GLY A 146 3.75 -14.36 -2.20
C GLY A 146 4.00 -15.82 -2.56
N ILE A 147 3.67 -16.22 -3.80
CA ILE A 147 3.82 -17.60 -4.27
C ILE A 147 5.29 -17.95 -4.42
N THR A 148 6.08 -17.12 -5.11
CA THR A 148 7.50 -17.42 -5.35
C THR A 148 8.28 -17.50 -4.05
N ALA A 149 8.04 -16.57 -3.11
CA ALA A 149 8.72 -16.59 -1.82
C ALA A 149 8.34 -17.83 -1.00
N THR A 150 7.05 -18.17 -0.91
CA THR A 150 6.57 -19.34 -0.15
C THR A 150 7.12 -20.63 -0.74
N VAL A 151 6.98 -20.84 -2.05
CA VAL A 151 7.49 -22.03 -2.74
C VAL A 151 9.01 -22.12 -2.65
N ALA A 152 9.75 -21.02 -2.80
CA ALA A 152 11.21 -21.03 -2.67
C ALA A 152 11.63 -21.48 -1.27
N THR A 153 11.00 -20.95 -0.21
CA THR A 153 11.33 -21.35 1.17
C THR A 153 10.92 -22.78 1.49
N PHE A 154 9.78 -23.24 0.96
CA PHE A 154 9.34 -24.63 1.08
C PHE A 154 10.33 -25.60 0.42
N LEU A 155 10.73 -25.32 -0.83
CA LEU A 155 11.69 -26.16 -1.55
C LEU A 155 13.03 -26.23 -0.81
N LEU A 156 13.51 -25.11 -0.24
CA LEU A 156 14.73 -25.11 0.57
C LEU A 156 14.59 -25.87 1.88
N GLN A 157 13.40 -25.91 2.50
CA GLN A 157 13.13 -26.73 3.69
C GLN A 157 13.17 -28.23 3.39
N LEU A 158 12.80 -28.66 2.19
CA LEU A 158 12.89 -30.07 1.80
C LEU A 158 14.34 -30.59 1.78
N PHE A 159 15.33 -29.70 1.62
CA PHE A 159 16.76 -30.05 1.58
C PHE A 159 17.51 -29.64 2.87
N GLU A 160 16.86 -29.75 4.03
CA GLU A 160 17.44 -29.36 5.34
C GLU A 160 18.71 -30.13 5.76
N HIS A 161 19.03 -31.24 5.11
CA HIS A 161 20.23 -32.03 5.40
C HIS A 161 21.54 -31.33 4.97
N ASP A 162 21.45 -30.36 4.06
CA ASP A 162 22.60 -29.57 3.62
C ASP A 162 22.74 -28.29 4.46
N LYS A 163 23.91 -28.13 5.09
CA LYS A 163 24.21 -26.99 5.98
C LYS A 163 24.21 -25.67 5.22
N ASP A 164 24.68 -25.66 3.96
CA ASP A 164 24.78 -24.44 3.17
C ASP A 164 23.39 -23.95 2.75
N LEU A 165 22.52 -24.87 2.29
CA LEU A 165 21.14 -24.56 1.95
C LEU A 165 20.34 -24.08 3.16
N LYS A 166 20.59 -24.64 4.35
CA LYS A 166 19.94 -24.20 5.60
C LYS A 166 20.31 -22.75 5.95
N VAL A 167 21.56 -22.36 5.78
CA VAL A 167 22.02 -20.98 6.00
C VAL A 167 21.36 -20.03 5.00
N VAL A 168 21.35 -20.39 3.72
CA VAL A 168 20.69 -19.61 2.66
C VAL A 168 19.20 -19.44 2.95
N ASN A 169 18.50 -20.51 3.36
CA ASN A 169 17.09 -20.46 3.73
C ASN A 169 16.85 -19.48 4.88
N SER A 170 17.67 -19.50 5.92
CA SER A 170 17.53 -18.57 7.05
C SER A 170 17.64 -17.09 6.63
N TYR A 171 18.59 -16.77 5.75
CA TYR A 171 18.71 -15.42 5.18
C TYR A 171 17.52 -15.07 4.29
N LEU A 172 17.05 -16.01 3.47
CA LEU A 172 15.93 -15.82 2.57
C LEU A 172 14.63 -15.55 3.34
N LYS A 173 14.33 -16.36 4.36
CA LYS A 173 13.22 -16.13 5.30
C LYS A 173 13.29 -14.74 5.90
N SER A 174 14.48 -14.34 6.38
CA SER A 174 14.71 -13.02 6.97
C SER A 174 14.48 -11.86 5.99
N CYS A 175 14.86 -12.02 4.72
CA CYS A 175 14.66 -11.02 3.67
C CYS A 175 13.18 -10.92 3.26
N PHE A 176 12.52 -12.07 3.09
CA PHE A 176 11.12 -12.12 2.66
C PHE A 176 10.12 -11.68 3.73
N LEU A 177 10.54 -11.57 5.00
CA LEU A 177 9.70 -11.00 6.06
C LEU A 177 9.11 -9.64 5.69
N VAL A 178 9.81 -8.83 4.87
CA VAL A 178 9.36 -7.50 4.42
C VAL A 178 8.06 -7.56 3.61
N PHE A 179 7.65 -8.74 3.14
CA PHE A 179 6.46 -8.93 2.32
C PHE A 179 5.33 -9.59 3.13
N PRO A 180 4.22 -8.87 3.42
CA PRO A 180 3.09 -9.45 4.14
C PRO A 180 2.50 -10.71 3.50
N ASN A 181 2.47 -10.78 2.16
CA ASN A 181 1.98 -11.96 1.43
C ASN A 181 2.80 -13.21 1.72
N TYR A 182 4.12 -13.05 1.90
CA TYR A 182 4.98 -14.16 2.32
C TYR A 182 4.71 -14.54 3.78
N ASN A 183 4.58 -13.56 4.68
CA ASN A 183 4.33 -13.81 6.11
C ASN A 183 3.04 -14.61 6.35
N LEU A 184 1.97 -14.33 5.60
CA LEU A 184 0.72 -15.08 5.66
C LEU A 184 0.91 -16.55 5.22
N GLY A 185 1.51 -16.76 4.04
CA GLY A 185 1.72 -18.11 3.51
C GLY A 185 2.68 -18.95 4.33
N HIS A 186 3.84 -18.38 4.67
CA HIS A 186 4.85 -19.02 5.49
C HIS A 186 4.33 -19.30 6.90
N GLY A 187 3.59 -18.36 7.51
CA GLY A 187 3.00 -18.57 8.83
C GLY A 187 2.01 -19.74 8.87
N LEU A 188 1.14 -19.86 7.87
CA LEU A 188 0.21 -20.99 7.75
C LEU A 188 0.95 -22.32 7.54
N MET A 189 1.99 -22.33 6.71
CA MET A 189 2.81 -23.52 6.45
C MET A 189 3.57 -23.98 7.70
N GLU A 190 4.23 -23.08 8.42
CA GLU A 190 4.98 -23.41 9.65
C GLU A 190 4.06 -23.87 10.78
N MET A 191 2.85 -23.31 10.90
CA MET A 191 1.86 -23.79 11.88
C MET A 191 1.42 -25.22 11.59
N ALA A 192 1.11 -25.53 10.33
CA ALA A 192 0.70 -26.89 9.95
C ALA A 192 1.83 -27.90 10.20
N TYR A 193 3.06 -27.51 9.86
CA TYR A 193 4.26 -28.29 10.18
C TYR A 193 4.43 -28.49 11.71
N ASN A 194 4.24 -27.44 12.50
CA ASN A 194 4.35 -27.52 13.97
C ASN A 194 3.29 -28.43 14.59
N GLU A 195 2.03 -28.37 14.11
CA GLU A 195 0.98 -29.26 14.60
C GLU A 195 1.31 -30.73 14.31
N TYR A 196 1.78 -31.02 13.10
CA TYR A 196 2.21 -32.36 12.71
C TYR A 196 3.32 -32.88 13.64
N ILE A 197 4.33 -32.06 13.91
CA ILE A 197 5.44 -32.41 14.83
C ILE A 197 4.94 -32.60 16.27
N ASN A 198 4.02 -31.76 16.73
CA ASN A 198 3.40 -31.90 18.05
C ASN A 198 2.61 -33.21 18.18
N GLU A 199 1.83 -33.58 17.16
CA GLU A 199 1.08 -34.85 17.14
C GLU A 199 2.02 -36.06 17.16
N TYR A 200 3.14 -35.99 16.44
CA TYR A 200 4.19 -37.02 16.49
C TYR A 200 4.78 -37.17 17.90
N TYR A 201 5.13 -36.07 18.56
CA TYR A 201 5.64 -36.11 19.94
C TYR A 201 4.59 -36.59 20.95
N ALA A 202 3.31 -36.28 20.74
CA ALA A 202 2.21 -36.80 21.54
C ALA A 202 2.13 -38.32 21.47
N LYS A 203 2.24 -38.89 20.27
CA LYS A 203 2.20 -40.35 20.03
C LYS A 203 3.36 -41.10 20.69
N ILE A 204 4.52 -40.45 20.83
CA ILE A 204 5.72 -41.03 21.45
C ILE A 204 5.79 -40.72 22.96
N GLY A 205 4.85 -39.94 23.49
CA GLY A 205 4.78 -39.58 24.91
C GLY A 205 5.82 -38.54 25.34
N GLN A 206 6.42 -37.80 24.39
CA GLN A 206 7.41 -36.75 24.66
C GLN A 206 6.75 -35.36 24.71
N PHE A 207 5.90 -35.12 25.70
CA PHE A 207 5.16 -33.86 25.84
C PHE A 207 6.06 -32.63 26.06
N ASP A 208 7.25 -32.80 26.64
CA ASP A 208 8.19 -31.70 26.91
C ASP A 208 8.76 -31.03 25.65
N LYS A 209 8.63 -31.68 24.48
CA LYS A 209 9.13 -31.16 23.20
C LYS A 209 8.05 -30.45 22.37
N MET A 210 6.81 -30.42 22.85
CA MET A 210 5.73 -29.73 22.15
C MET A 210 5.91 -28.23 22.19
N LYS A 211 5.70 -27.58 21.04
CA LYS A 211 5.91 -26.15 20.85
C LYS A 211 4.61 -25.41 20.62
N SER A 212 4.49 -24.23 21.23
CA SER A 212 3.35 -23.34 21.02
C SER A 212 3.45 -22.66 19.64
N PRO A 213 2.34 -22.47 18.92
CA PRO A 213 2.34 -21.75 17.64
C PRO A 213 2.92 -20.33 17.70
N PHE A 214 2.86 -19.70 18.88
CA PHE A 214 3.42 -18.36 19.12
C PHE A 214 4.91 -18.36 19.47
N GLU A 215 5.63 -19.46 19.25
CA GLU A 215 7.08 -19.43 19.37
C GLU A 215 7.71 -18.49 18.32
N TRP A 216 8.84 -17.89 18.67
CA TRP A 216 9.49 -16.85 17.86
C TRP A 216 9.75 -17.32 16.42
N ASP A 217 10.24 -18.55 16.27
CA ASP A 217 10.65 -19.09 14.96
C ASP A 217 9.50 -19.55 14.07
N ILE A 218 8.27 -19.64 14.61
CA ILE A 218 7.09 -20.13 13.88
C ILE A 218 6.29 -18.95 13.32
N VAL A 219 5.39 -18.38 14.11
CA VAL A 219 4.46 -17.32 13.66
C VAL A 219 4.87 -15.95 14.18
N THR A 220 5.37 -15.87 15.41
CA THR A 220 5.54 -14.59 16.12
C THR A 220 6.50 -13.63 15.42
N ARG A 221 7.59 -14.14 14.83
CA ARG A 221 8.52 -13.30 14.04
C ARG A 221 7.83 -12.63 12.86
N GLY A 222 6.93 -13.35 12.16
CA GLY A 222 6.12 -12.80 11.08
C GLY A 222 5.08 -11.78 11.58
N LEU A 223 4.44 -12.03 12.72
CA LEU A 223 3.47 -11.10 13.31
C LEU A 223 4.12 -9.76 13.69
N VAL A 224 5.32 -9.81 14.29
CA VAL A 224 6.08 -8.60 14.65
C VAL A 224 6.49 -7.82 13.40
N ALA A 225 6.98 -8.52 12.35
CA ALA A 225 7.32 -7.89 11.07
C ALA A 225 6.11 -7.17 10.46
N MET A 226 4.97 -7.85 10.34
CA MET A 226 3.72 -7.27 9.81
C MET A 226 3.25 -6.05 10.63
N THR A 227 3.38 -6.09 11.95
CA THR A 227 3.01 -4.95 12.80
C THR A 227 3.83 -3.71 12.46
N ILE A 228 5.16 -3.88 12.35
CA ILE A 228 6.11 -2.81 12.00
C ILE A 228 5.83 -2.30 10.58
N GLU A 229 5.63 -3.21 9.63
CA GLU A 229 5.30 -2.92 8.24
C GLU A 229 4.06 -2.06 8.07
N GLY A 230 2.98 -2.32 8.83
CA GLY A 230 1.77 -1.50 8.77
C GLY A 230 2.03 -0.04 9.15
N PHE A 231 2.80 0.19 10.23
CA PHE A 231 3.18 1.55 10.63
C PHE A 231 4.09 2.22 9.59
N ILE A 232 5.07 1.50 9.05
CA ILE A 232 5.97 2.01 8.02
C ILE A 232 5.20 2.37 6.74
N GLY A 233 4.32 1.48 6.27
CA GLY A 233 3.50 1.71 5.08
C GLY A 233 2.58 2.93 5.23
N PHE A 234 1.95 3.08 6.40
CA PHE A 234 1.12 4.25 6.69
C PHE A 234 1.95 5.54 6.72
N PHE A 235 3.10 5.51 7.38
CA PHE A 235 4.01 6.66 7.43
C PHE A 235 4.50 7.06 6.02
N ILE A 236 4.89 6.10 5.18
CA ILE A 236 5.28 6.35 3.78
C ILE A 236 4.13 6.99 3.01
N THR A 237 2.88 6.53 3.22
CA THR A 237 1.69 7.09 2.57
C THR A 237 1.50 8.56 2.93
N ILE A 238 1.64 8.92 4.20
CA ILE A 238 1.57 10.30 4.67
C ILE A 238 2.72 11.15 4.10
N MET A 239 3.94 10.62 4.07
CA MET A 239 5.10 11.31 3.47
C MET A 239 4.92 11.55 1.97
N CYS A 240 4.36 10.58 1.23
CA CYS A 240 3.99 10.73 -0.18
C CYS A 240 2.92 11.81 -0.36
N GLN A 241 1.93 11.87 0.54
CA GLN A 241 0.83 12.83 0.47
C GLN A 241 1.29 14.28 0.65
N TYR A 242 2.19 14.55 1.61
CA TYR A 242 2.76 15.89 1.81
C TYR A 242 3.83 16.26 0.78
N ASN A 243 4.05 15.42 -0.24
CA ASN A 243 5.03 15.65 -1.30
C ASN A 243 6.43 15.99 -0.75
N PHE A 244 6.82 15.45 0.41
CA PHE A 244 8.08 15.79 1.10
C PHE A 244 9.32 15.63 0.18
N PHE A 245 9.23 14.72 -0.79
CA PHE A 245 10.29 14.43 -1.77
C PHE A 245 10.22 15.27 -3.06
N ARG A 246 9.12 15.99 -3.34
CA ARG A 246 9.00 16.86 -4.51
C ARG A 246 9.26 18.31 -4.11
N LYS A 247 10.52 18.72 -4.17
CA LYS A 247 10.87 20.15 -4.15
C LYS A 247 10.14 20.85 -5.31
N PRO A 248 9.43 21.98 -5.09
CA PRO A 248 8.85 22.74 -6.19
C PRO A 248 9.99 23.14 -7.13
N GLN A 249 9.89 22.71 -8.38
CA GLN A 249 10.91 23.04 -9.37
C GLN A 249 10.78 24.52 -9.72
N ARG A 250 11.52 25.37 -9.00
CA ARG A 250 11.68 26.78 -9.34
C ARG A 250 12.40 26.87 -10.67
N LEU A 251 11.64 27.11 -11.74
CA LEU A 251 12.23 27.41 -13.03
C LEU A 251 12.57 28.89 -13.07
N PRO A 252 13.71 29.27 -13.68
CA PRO A 252 14.00 30.68 -13.89
C PRO A 252 12.87 31.28 -14.74
N VAL A 253 12.14 32.21 -14.13
CA VAL A 253 11.08 32.99 -14.78
C VAL A 253 11.76 34.08 -15.61
N SER A 254 11.27 34.32 -16.83
CA SER A 254 11.81 35.35 -17.72
C SER A 254 11.67 36.73 -17.08
N THR A 255 12.77 37.49 -16.94
CA THR A 255 12.78 38.85 -16.36
C THR A 255 12.43 39.96 -17.35
N LYS A 256 11.98 39.61 -18.57
CA LYS A 256 11.61 40.62 -19.57
C LYS A 256 10.42 41.45 -19.05
N PRO A 257 10.43 42.78 -19.26
CA PRO A 257 9.28 43.61 -18.93
C PRO A 257 8.07 43.13 -19.74
N ILE A 258 6.91 43.03 -19.09
CA ILE A 258 5.65 42.67 -19.73
C ILE A 258 5.05 43.98 -20.26
N GLU A 259 4.67 44.01 -21.53
CA GLU A 259 3.82 45.08 -22.07
C GLU A 259 2.40 44.84 -21.57
N ASP A 260 2.09 45.43 -20.43
CA ASP A 260 0.74 45.45 -19.87
C ASP A 260 -0.06 46.64 -20.41
N ASP A 261 -1.37 46.46 -20.55
CA ASP A 261 -2.29 47.57 -20.69
C ASP A 261 -2.28 48.45 -19.41
N VAL A 262 -2.66 49.72 -19.55
CA VAL A 262 -2.56 50.72 -18.47
C VAL A 262 -3.32 50.28 -17.21
N ASP A 263 -4.50 49.68 -17.37
CA ASP A 263 -5.32 49.15 -16.28
C ASP A 263 -4.67 47.93 -15.60
N VAL A 264 -4.12 46.99 -16.36
CA VAL A 264 -3.39 45.82 -15.84
C VAL A 264 -2.13 46.25 -15.09
N ALA A 265 -1.39 47.23 -15.62
CA ALA A 265 -0.21 47.78 -14.97
C ALA A 265 -0.56 48.47 -13.63
N ASN A 266 -1.65 49.24 -13.61
CA ASN A 266 -2.16 49.88 -12.39
C ASN A 266 -2.56 48.85 -11.33
N GLU A 267 -3.25 47.78 -11.73
CA GLU A 267 -3.64 46.69 -10.83
C GLU A 267 -2.41 45.94 -10.30
N ARG A 268 -1.42 45.64 -11.15
CA ARG A 268 -0.14 45.08 -10.72
C ARG A 268 0.54 45.98 -9.69
N HIS A 269 0.59 47.30 -9.94
CA HIS A 269 1.16 48.25 -8.99
C HIS A 269 0.41 48.27 -7.66
N ARG A 270 -0.93 48.21 -7.69
CA ARG A 270 -1.77 48.13 -6.48
C ARG A 270 -1.43 46.90 -5.64
N VAL A 271 -1.36 45.72 -6.26
CA VAL A 271 -1.05 44.46 -5.56
C VAL A 271 0.37 44.46 -5.00
N LEU A 272 1.37 44.88 -5.79
CA LEU A 272 2.78 44.86 -5.39
C LEU A 272 3.12 45.91 -4.32
N ARG A 273 2.35 47.00 -4.23
CA ARG A 273 2.51 48.01 -3.18
C ARG A 273 1.88 47.61 -1.84
N GLY A 274 1.12 46.51 -1.79
CA GLY A 274 0.42 46.04 -0.58
C GLY A 274 -1.00 46.59 -0.43
N ASP A 275 -1.49 47.40 -1.37
CA ASP A 275 -2.86 47.96 -1.33
C ASP A 275 -3.95 46.87 -1.50
N ALA A 276 -3.56 45.64 -1.81
CA ALA A 276 -4.43 44.46 -1.93
C ALA A 276 -4.28 43.47 -0.76
N ASP A 277 -3.59 43.82 0.33
CA ASP A 277 -3.37 42.89 1.46
C ASP A 277 -4.66 42.54 2.22
N ASN A 278 -5.68 43.40 2.15
CA ASN A 278 -7.00 43.18 2.72
C ASN A 278 -8.01 42.61 1.71
N ASP A 279 -7.59 42.30 0.49
CA ASP A 279 -8.44 41.68 -0.53
C ASP A 279 -8.75 40.23 -0.15
N MET A 280 -9.92 39.73 -0.55
CA MET A 280 -10.33 38.34 -0.28
C MET A 280 -9.42 37.34 -1.01
N LEU A 281 -8.91 37.73 -2.18
CA LEU A 281 -7.94 36.99 -2.95
C LEU A 281 -6.83 37.94 -3.38
N LYS A 282 -5.58 37.63 -3.01
CA LYS A 282 -4.38 38.32 -3.48
C LYS A 282 -3.50 37.34 -4.26
N ILE A 283 -3.23 37.65 -5.52
CA ILE A 283 -2.34 36.90 -6.39
C ILE A 283 -1.14 37.79 -6.71
N GLU A 284 0.07 37.34 -6.37
CA GLU A 284 1.30 38.09 -6.62
C GLU A 284 2.24 37.28 -7.52
N ASN A 285 2.60 37.84 -8.68
CA ASN A 285 3.56 37.27 -9.62
C ASN A 285 3.33 35.78 -9.99
N LEU A 286 2.07 35.34 -9.96
CA LEU A 286 1.72 33.94 -10.18
C LEU A 286 2.13 33.48 -11.58
N THR A 287 3.00 32.47 -11.62
CA THR A 287 3.66 32.02 -12.85
C THR A 287 3.58 30.51 -13.00
N LYS A 288 3.27 30.04 -14.20
CA LYS A 288 3.31 28.61 -14.56
C LYS A 288 4.06 28.40 -15.88
N VAL A 289 5.08 27.55 -15.82
CA VAL A 289 5.80 27.06 -17.01
C VAL A 289 5.64 25.55 -17.11
N TYR A 290 5.00 25.08 -18.18
CA TYR A 290 4.94 23.66 -18.50
C TYR A 290 6.17 23.24 -19.31
N LYS A 291 6.72 22.07 -18.99
CA LYS A 291 7.78 21.44 -19.77
C LYS A 291 7.20 20.30 -20.59
N SER A 292 7.34 20.38 -21.91
CA SER A 292 7.01 19.31 -22.84
C SER A 292 8.27 18.84 -23.55
N ARG A 293 8.48 17.52 -23.65
CA ARG A 293 9.61 16.95 -24.42
C ARG A 293 9.54 17.29 -25.91
N LYS A 294 8.34 17.53 -26.45
CA LYS A 294 8.12 17.81 -27.88
C LYS A 294 8.16 19.30 -28.23
N ILE A 295 7.62 20.15 -27.35
CA ILE A 295 7.37 21.58 -27.63
C ILE A 295 8.33 22.50 -26.84
N GLY A 296 9.11 21.94 -25.91
CA GLY A 296 10.00 22.72 -25.05
C GLY A 296 9.26 23.31 -23.84
N ARG A 297 9.54 24.57 -23.51
CA ARG A 297 8.94 25.27 -22.36
C ARG A 297 7.79 26.16 -22.84
N ILE A 298 6.60 25.98 -22.25
CA ILE A 298 5.42 26.79 -22.53
C ILE A 298 5.11 27.60 -21.27
N LEU A 299 5.18 28.92 -21.39
CA LEU A 299 4.75 29.86 -20.34
C LEU A 299 3.22 29.98 -20.43
N ALA A 300 2.51 29.33 -19.52
CA ALA A 300 1.04 29.30 -19.52
C ALA A 300 0.43 30.45 -18.74
N VAL A 301 1.12 30.93 -17.70
CA VAL A 301 0.75 32.13 -16.93
C VAL A 301 2.06 32.85 -16.62
N ASP A 302 2.13 34.15 -16.91
CA ASP A 302 3.32 34.98 -16.69
C ASP A 302 3.03 36.08 -15.65
N ARG A 303 3.62 35.95 -14.45
CA ARG A 303 3.57 36.95 -13.37
C ARG A 303 2.22 37.66 -13.22
N LEU A 304 1.14 36.88 -13.11
CA LEU A 304 -0.19 37.43 -12.93
C LEU A 304 -0.28 38.08 -11.54
N CYS A 305 -0.69 39.35 -11.50
CA CYS A 305 -0.97 40.09 -10.27
C CYS A 305 -2.43 40.56 -10.30
N VAL A 306 -3.23 40.09 -9.34
CA VAL A 306 -4.66 40.42 -9.24
C VAL A 306 -5.07 40.41 -7.77
N GLY A 307 -5.81 41.44 -7.34
CA GLY A 307 -6.53 41.44 -6.08
C GLY A 307 -8.05 41.46 -6.31
N VAL A 308 -8.82 40.64 -5.57
CA VAL A 308 -10.29 40.63 -5.63
C VAL A 308 -10.86 41.07 -4.29
N ARG A 309 -11.63 42.17 -4.30
CA ARG A 309 -12.16 42.76 -3.07
C ARG A 309 -13.31 41.92 -2.49
N PRO A 310 -13.57 42.01 -1.17
CA PRO A 310 -14.74 41.38 -0.57
C PRO A 310 -16.04 41.85 -1.24
N GLY A 311 -16.89 40.90 -1.67
CA GLY A 311 -18.16 41.19 -2.34
C GLY A 311 -18.07 41.47 -3.84
N GLU A 312 -16.87 41.43 -4.42
CA GLU A 312 -16.66 41.59 -5.87
C GLU A 312 -16.87 40.26 -6.60
N CYS A 313 -17.59 40.29 -7.73
CA CYS A 313 -17.74 39.14 -8.61
C CYS A 313 -16.71 39.23 -9.75
N PHE A 314 -15.58 38.52 -9.59
CA PHE A 314 -14.50 38.52 -10.57
C PHE A 314 -14.64 37.37 -11.58
N GLY A 315 -14.46 37.68 -12.87
CA GLY A 315 -14.49 36.70 -13.96
C GLY A 315 -13.24 36.77 -14.83
N LEU A 316 -12.57 35.65 -15.03
CA LEU A 316 -11.44 35.52 -15.95
C LEU A 316 -11.95 35.22 -17.37
N LEU A 317 -11.87 36.20 -18.26
CA LEU A 317 -12.22 36.06 -19.69
C LEU A 317 -10.97 36.18 -20.57
N GLY A 318 -10.98 35.50 -21.72
CA GLY A 318 -9.87 35.54 -22.66
C GLY A 318 -9.97 34.42 -23.70
N VAL A 319 -9.13 34.47 -24.73
CA VAL A 319 -9.09 33.44 -25.78
C VAL A 319 -8.66 32.06 -25.25
N ASN A 320 -8.93 31.02 -26.03
CA ASN A 320 -8.44 29.68 -25.70
C ASN A 320 -6.91 29.67 -25.65
N GLY A 321 -6.34 29.08 -24.59
CA GLY A 321 -4.90 29.08 -24.36
C GLY A 321 -4.34 30.27 -23.57
N ALA A 322 -5.15 31.27 -23.19
CA ALA A 322 -4.71 32.44 -22.42
C ALA A 322 -4.34 32.17 -20.93
N GLY A 323 -4.24 30.91 -20.50
CA GLY A 323 -3.86 30.57 -19.13
C GLY A 323 -4.99 30.51 -18.10
N LYS A 324 -6.24 30.89 -18.43
CA LYS A 324 -7.40 30.92 -17.49
C LYS A 324 -7.54 29.67 -16.62
N THR A 325 -7.66 28.49 -17.23
CA THR A 325 -7.80 27.21 -16.51
C THR A 325 -6.57 26.89 -15.69
N THR A 326 -5.39 27.24 -16.18
CA THR A 326 -4.11 27.07 -15.48
C THR A 326 -4.07 27.93 -14.22
N THR A 327 -4.51 29.18 -14.31
CA THR A 327 -4.64 30.09 -13.15
C THR A 327 -5.57 29.49 -12.10
N PHE A 328 -6.78 29.06 -12.47
CA PHE A 328 -7.71 28.45 -11.51
C PHE A 328 -7.15 27.17 -10.87
N LYS A 329 -6.50 26.30 -11.65
CA LYS A 329 -5.87 25.08 -11.10
C LYS A 329 -4.74 25.38 -10.13
N MET A 330 -4.01 26.47 -10.32
CA MET A 330 -3.00 26.91 -9.34
C MET A 330 -3.66 27.46 -8.08
N LEU A 331 -4.73 28.26 -8.22
CA LEU A 331 -5.46 28.82 -7.08
C LEU A 331 -6.13 27.76 -6.23
N THR A 332 -6.65 26.69 -6.84
CA THR A 332 -7.22 25.56 -6.10
C THR A 332 -6.17 24.57 -5.60
N GLY A 333 -4.90 24.70 -6.01
CA GLY A 333 -3.81 23.80 -5.62
C GLY A 333 -3.77 22.46 -6.38
N ASP A 334 -4.51 22.32 -7.49
CA ASP A 334 -4.41 21.14 -8.38
C ASP A 334 -3.07 21.11 -9.14
N GLU A 335 -2.51 22.30 -9.39
CA GLU A 335 -1.24 22.50 -10.09
C GLU A 335 -0.29 23.35 -9.23
N SER A 336 0.96 22.91 -9.09
CA SER A 336 1.97 23.68 -8.35
C SER A 336 2.37 24.96 -9.10
N THR A 337 2.65 26.05 -8.40
CA THR A 337 3.21 27.26 -9.01
C THR A 337 4.66 27.03 -9.45
N THR A 338 5.11 27.74 -10.48
CA THR A 338 6.52 27.76 -10.90
C THR A 338 7.26 28.94 -10.27
N GLY A 339 6.54 30.01 -9.97
CA GLY A 339 6.96 31.21 -9.26
C GLY A 339 5.73 32.05 -8.90
N GLY A 340 5.93 33.08 -8.06
CA GLY A 340 4.86 33.78 -7.37
C GLY A 340 4.66 33.16 -5.99
#